data_AF-A0A7V0KK76-F1
#
_entry.id   AF-A0A7V0KK76-F1
#
_cell.length_a   1.000
_cell.length_b   1.000
_cell.length_c   1.000
_cell.angle_alpha   90.00
_cell.angle_beta   90.00
_cell.angle_gamma   90.00
#
_symmetry.space_group_name_H-M   'P 1'
#
loop_
_entity.id
_entity.type
_entity.pdbx_description
1 polymer ?
#
loop_
_entity_poly.entity_id
_entity_poly.type
_entity_poly.pdbx_seq_one_letter_code
_entity_poly.pdbx_strand_id
1 'polypeptide(L)'
;MERERRRLIVTGVVQGVGFRPFVYRIAHAHGLAGSVCNRGDAGVEIEIEGDPQEIEGFLTDLREKHPPLARIGAISVEEIPPTGEAGFRIVPSKDGAGSAGAIPPDIAICDECIADIFGDTRYRGYWATSCTNCGPRFTVIESLPYDRPRTSMRDFPMCADCRAEYTDPLDRRYHAQTIACPRCGPRLTFDGTDDDPIACAAAALKSGEIVAIKGIGGTHIACDATNADAVTELRARLGRPGQPFALMATEEILPRIAEVTEEEWALLRSPRRPIVVLRQRPGALPEQVAPGLHTVGVMLPYSGLHHLLFAQLETPLVMTSANRPGSPML
;
A
#
# COMPACT_ATOMS: atom_id res chain seq x y z
N MET A 1 35.40 25.06 12.78
CA MET A 1 35.10 24.40 11.50
C MET A 1 34.06 25.24 10.80
N GLU A 2 34.28 25.55 9.54
CA GLU A 2 33.35 26.28 8.69
C GLU A 2 32.09 25.41 8.52
N ARG A 3 30.92 25.93 8.91
CA ARG A 3 29.64 25.23 8.78
C ARG A 3 28.92 25.83 7.59
N GLU A 4 28.43 24.97 6.71
CA GLU A 4 27.53 25.36 5.63
C GLU A 4 26.10 24.99 6.00
N ARG A 5 25.13 25.75 5.50
CA ARG A 5 23.72 25.39 5.54
C ARG A 5 23.13 25.44 4.15
N ARG A 6 22.41 24.39 3.76
CA ARG A 6 21.77 24.29 2.46
C ARG A 6 20.29 23.99 2.61
N ARG A 7 19.47 24.65 1.80
CA ARG A 7 18.06 24.32 1.57
C ARG A 7 17.94 23.54 0.27
N LEU A 8 17.27 22.40 0.34
CA LEU A 8 16.98 21.56 -0.80
C LEU A 8 15.48 21.51 -1.01
N ILE A 9 15.04 21.67 -2.26
CA ILE A 9 13.68 21.33 -2.68
C ILE A 9 13.75 20.10 -3.56
N VAL A 10 13.15 19.02 -3.09
CA VAL A 10 13.07 17.75 -3.80
C VAL A 10 11.67 17.61 -4.41
N THR A 11 11.60 17.35 -5.70
CA THR A 11 10.33 17.12 -6.42
C THR A 11 10.27 15.70 -6.99
N GLY A 12 9.08 15.24 -7.34
CA GLY A 12 8.82 13.89 -7.86
C GLY A 12 7.82 13.12 -6.99
N VAL A 13 7.92 11.80 -6.97
CA VAL A 13 7.15 10.95 -6.05
C VAL A 13 7.94 10.85 -4.75
N VAL A 14 7.81 11.86 -3.89
CA VAL A 14 8.60 12.00 -2.65
C VAL A 14 7.75 12.18 -1.40
N GLN A 15 6.43 12.29 -1.55
CA GLN A 15 5.48 12.26 -0.44
C GLN A 15 4.78 10.91 -0.39
N GLY A 16 4.42 10.45 0.81
CA GLY A 16 3.78 9.15 1.00
C GLY A 16 4.67 7.93 0.80
N VAL A 17 5.98 8.10 0.62
CA VAL A 17 6.90 7.00 0.30
C VAL A 17 7.96 6.76 1.38
N GLY A 18 7.72 7.22 2.62
CA GLY A 18 8.70 7.12 3.71
C GLY A 18 9.90 8.06 3.56
N PHE A 19 9.80 9.10 2.72
CA PHE A 19 10.90 10.00 2.42
C PHE A 19 11.38 10.83 3.62
N ARG A 20 10.47 11.39 4.44
CA ARG A 20 10.84 12.16 5.64
C ARG A 20 11.62 11.32 6.67
N PRO A 21 11.17 10.09 7.04
CA PRO A 21 11.99 9.15 7.81
C PRO A 21 13.36 8.85 7.21
N PHE A 22 13.41 8.64 5.89
CA PHE A 22 14.67 8.37 5.19
C PHE A 22 15.64 9.55 5.34
N VAL A 23 15.19 10.78 5.02
CA VAL A 23 15.95 12.01 5.16
C VAL A 23 16.45 12.20 6.60
N TYR A 24 15.59 11.96 7.59
CA TYR A 24 15.98 12.01 9.00
C TYR A 24 17.15 11.05 9.31
N ARG A 25 17.07 9.79 8.85
CA ARG A 25 18.11 8.79 9.10
C ARG A 25 19.43 9.15 8.46
N ILE A 26 19.43 9.58 7.19
CA ILE A 26 20.68 9.94 6.50
C ILE A 26 21.28 11.24 7.07
N ALA A 27 20.45 12.22 7.46
CA ALA A 27 20.94 13.43 8.13
C ALA A 27 21.64 13.09 9.46
N HIS A 28 21.05 12.17 10.23
CA HIS A 28 21.65 11.72 11.49
C HIS A 28 22.94 10.93 11.26
N ALA A 29 23.00 10.07 10.24
CA ALA A 29 24.20 9.31 9.89
C ALA A 29 25.39 10.20 9.51
N HIS A 30 25.11 11.34 8.86
CA HIS A 30 26.09 12.37 8.48
C HIS A 30 26.32 13.43 9.58
N GLY A 31 25.70 13.29 10.76
CA GLY A 31 25.85 14.26 11.85
C GLY A 31 25.33 15.67 11.52
N LEU A 32 24.42 15.80 10.55
CA LEU A 32 23.88 17.08 10.09
C LEU A 32 22.72 17.54 10.97
N ALA A 33 22.65 18.85 11.23
CA ALA A 33 21.51 19.49 11.87
C ALA A 33 20.50 20.01 10.84
N GLY A 34 19.26 20.28 11.25
CA GLY A 34 18.27 20.94 10.41
C GLY A 34 16.89 20.30 10.43
N SER A 35 16.19 20.30 9.30
CA SER A 35 14.81 19.81 9.25
C SER A 35 14.35 19.28 7.91
N VAL A 36 13.25 18.54 7.92
CA VAL A 36 12.53 18.11 6.72
C VAL A 36 11.03 18.29 6.88
N CYS A 37 10.34 18.76 5.84
CA CYS A 37 8.88 18.87 5.80
C CYS A 37 8.31 18.63 4.40
N ASN A 38 7.05 18.19 4.34
CA ASN A 38 6.32 18.14 3.07
C ASN A 38 5.81 19.54 2.71
N ARG A 39 5.69 19.81 1.41
CA ARG A 39 5.12 21.04 0.85
C ARG A 39 3.82 20.76 0.10
N GLY A 40 2.96 21.78 -0.01
CA GLY A 40 1.67 21.67 -0.73
C GLY A 40 1.77 21.34 -2.23
N ASP A 41 2.93 21.57 -2.85
CA ASP A 41 3.23 21.30 -4.27
C ASP A 41 3.72 19.86 -4.54
N ALA A 42 3.44 18.94 -3.62
CA ALA A 42 3.96 17.57 -3.56
C ALA A 42 5.49 17.44 -3.39
N GLY A 43 6.21 18.54 -3.21
CA GLY A 43 7.65 18.53 -2.94
C GLY A 43 8.00 18.25 -1.47
N VAL A 44 9.28 18.02 -1.21
CA VAL A 44 9.85 17.95 0.14
C VAL A 44 10.90 19.04 0.26
N GLU A 45 10.83 19.82 1.33
CA GLU A 45 11.87 20.78 1.69
C GLU A 45 12.75 20.17 2.78
N ILE A 46 14.06 20.24 2.57
CA ILE A 46 15.08 19.78 3.50
C ILE A 46 16.00 20.96 3.77
N GLU A 47 16.29 21.23 5.04
CA GLU A 47 17.38 22.12 5.42
C GLU A 47 18.40 21.30 6.20
N ILE A 48 19.67 21.37 5.78
CA ILE A 48 20.80 20.69 6.43
C ILE A 48 21.90 21.69 6.75
N GLU A 49 22.51 21.55 7.91
CA GLU A 49 23.62 22.40 8.39
C GLU A 49 24.71 21.54 9.04
N GLY A 50 25.95 21.70 8.59
CA GLY A 50 27.07 20.89 9.10
C GLY A 50 28.38 21.11 8.34
N ASP A 51 29.24 20.10 8.40
CA ASP A 51 30.48 20.06 7.64
C ASP A 51 30.16 19.95 6.14
N PRO A 52 30.81 20.75 5.26
CA PRO A 52 30.60 20.67 3.81
C PRO A 52 30.79 19.25 3.23
N GLN A 53 31.73 18.46 3.75
CA GLN A 53 31.96 17.09 3.29
C GLN A 53 30.79 16.17 3.62
N GLU A 54 30.22 16.32 4.82
CA GLU A 54 29.06 15.55 5.25
C GLU A 54 27.79 15.96 4.49
N ILE A 55 27.67 17.23 4.10
CA ILE A 55 26.59 17.71 3.23
C ILE A 55 26.66 17.06 1.84
N GLU A 56 27.85 16.96 1.24
CA GLU A 56 28.03 16.27 -0.04
C GLU A 56 27.75 14.75 0.06
N GLY A 57 28.17 14.14 1.17
CA GLY A 57 27.82 12.75 1.50
C GLY A 57 26.30 12.55 1.55
N PHE A 58 25.59 13.41 2.29
CA PHE A 58 24.14 13.39 2.36
C PHE A 58 23.47 13.55 0.99
N LEU A 59 23.96 14.46 0.14
CA LEU A 59 23.44 14.67 -1.21
C LEU A 59 23.63 13.45 -2.12
N THR A 60 24.71 12.70 -1.92
CA THR A 60 24.98 11.44 -2.64
C THR A 60 24.01 10.37 -2.17
N ASP A 61 23.89 10.16 -0.86
CA ASP A 61 22.97 9.20 -0.25
C ASP A 61 21.51 9.49 -0.60
N LEU A 62 21.11 10.76 -0.62
CA LEU A 62 19.77 11.20 -1.02
C LEU A 62 19.43 10.77 -2.45
N ARG A 63 20.41 10.77 -3.37
CA ARG A 63 20.22 10.37 -4.78
C ARG A 63 20.28 8.86 -4.98
N GLU A 64 21.11 8.14 -4.23
CA GLU A 64 21.40 6.73 -4.50
C GLU A 64 20.57 5.75 -3.65
N LYS A 65 20.28 6.09 -2.38
CA LYS A 65 19.71 5.15 -1.40
C LYS A 65 18.20 5.34 -1.15
N HIS A 66 17.58 6.30 -1.81
CA HIS A 66 16.20 6.75 -1.55
C HIS A 66 15.19 5.59 -1.41
N PRO A 67 14.05 5.79 -0.71
CA PRO A 67 13.07 4.71 -0.49
C PRO A 67 12.63 4.01 -1.78
N PRO A 68 12.30 2.70 -1.76
CA PRO A 68 11.98 1.95 -2.98
C PRO A 68 10.81 2.49 -3.80
N LEU A 69 9.86 3.15 -3.13
CA LEU A 69 8.69 3.77 -3.76
C LEU A 69 8.94 5.22 -4.20
N ALA A 70 10.06 5.81 -3.76
CA ALA A 70 10.40 7.17 -4.09
C ALA A 70 10.94 7.25 -5.52
N ARG A 71 10.55 8.30 -6.24
CA ARG A 71 11.15 8.66 -7.53
C ARG A 71 11.48 10.14 -7.49
N ILE A 72 12.76 10.43 -7.31
CA ILE A 72 13.26 11.80 -7.33
C ILE A 72 13.25 12.29 -8.78
N GLY A 73 12.58 13.42 -9.01
CA GLY A 73 12.54 14.12 -10.30
C GLY A 73 13.66 15.16 -10.38
N ALA A 74 13.66 16.13 -9.46
CA ALA A 74 14.70 17.15 -9.38
C ALA A 74 15.05 17.46 -7.92
N ILE A 75 16.29 17.91 -7.71
CA ILE A 75 16.77 18.45 -6.43
C ILE A 75 17.35 19.83 -6.73
N SER A 76 16.71 20.90 -6.25
CA SER A 76 17.31 22.24 -6.26
C SER A 76 18.00 22.47 -4.94
N VAL A 77 19.23 22.99 -4.96
CA VAL A 77 20.03 23.26 -3.76
C VAL A 77 20.34 24.75 -3.72
N GLU A 78 20.09 25.37 -2.58
CA GLU A 78 20.35 26.79 -2.29
C GLU A 78 21.20 26.86 -1.01
N GLU A 79 22.28 27.62 -1.04
CA GLU A 79 23.05 27.93 0.17
C GLU A 79 22.36 29.05 0.95
N ILE A 80 22.21 28.87 2.25
CA ILE A 80 21.54 29.82 3.14
C ILE A 80 22.40 30.06 4.39
N PRO A 81 22.21 31.18 5.12
CA PRO A 81 23.02 31.47 6.30
C PRO A 81 22.90 30.38 7.39
N PRO A 82 24.04 29.90 7.93
CA PRO A 82 24.07 28.99 9.08
C PRO A 82 23.41 29.62 10.31
N THR A 83 22.74 28.78 11.10
CA THR A 83 22.01 29.17 12.32
C THR A 83 22.68 28.71 13.60
N GLY A 84 23.55 27.71 13.51
CA GLY A 84 24.13 27.05 14.66
C GLY A 84 23.20 26.02 15.32
N GLU A 85 22.03 25.72 14.73
CA GLU A 85 21.12 24.70 15.28
C GLU A 85 21.79 23.32 15.39
N ALA A 86 21.31 22.54 16.36
CA ALA A 86 21.78 21.19 16.65
C ALA A 86 20.63 20.20 16.51
N GLY A 87 20.96 19.00 16.01
CA GLY A 87 19.98 17.94 15.77
C GLY A 87 19.16 18.15 14.50
N PHE A 88 18.52 17.08 14.04
CA PHE A 88 17.68 17.07 12.85
C PHE A 88 16.26 16.68 13.23
N ARG A 89 15.24 17.32 12.64
CA ARG A 89 13.83 17.10 13.01
C ARG A 89 12.89 17.05 11.82
N ILE A 90 11.87 16.21 11.89
CA ILE A 90 10.74 16.26 10.96
C ILE A 90 9.75 17.29 11.50
N VAL A 91 9.55 18.38 10.76
CA VAL A 91 8.71 19.51 11.19
C VAL A 91 7.34 19.50 10.47
N PRO A 92 6.34 20.24 10.97
CA PRO A 92 5.03 20.31 10.34
C PRO A 92 5.13 20.71 8.86
N SER A 93 4.28 20.12 8.04
CA SER A 93 4.24 20.38 6.61
C SER A 93 3.80 21.81 6.31
N LYS A 94 4.35 22.40 5.24
CA LYS A 94 4.04 23.75 4.80
C LYS A 94 2.95 23.71 3.74
N ASP A 95 1.91 24.50 3.95
CA ASP A 95 0.93 24.81 2.91
C ASP A 95 1.59 25.60 1.79
N GLY A 96 1.12 25.39 0.56
CA GLY A 96 1.63 26.10 -0.60
C GLY A 96 0.71 25.89 -1.80
N ALA A 97 0.57 26.94 -2.61
CA ALA A 97 -0.07 26.85 -3.92
C ALA A 97 0.98 26.31 -4.91
N GLY A 98 0.79 25.08 -5.39
CA GLY A 98 1.64 24.50 -6.41
C GLY A 98 0.86 23.57 -7.32
N SER A 99 1.39 23.36 -8.52
CA SER A 99 0.82 22.41 -9.48
C SER A 99 0.80 21.01 -8.86
N ALA A 100 -0.19 20.20 -9.27
CA ALA A 100 -0.37 18.84 -8.79
C ALA A 100 0.89 18.00 -9.03
N GLY A 101 1.74 17.87 -8.02
CA GLY A 101 2.87 16.95 -8.07
C GLY A 101 2.41 15.49 -7.96
N ALA A 102 3.35 14.56 -8.14
CA ALA A 102 3.03 13.16 -8.33
C ALA A 102 2.65 12.46 -7.00
N ILE A 103 1.36 12.15 -6.84
CA ILE A 103 0.86 11.33 -5.73
C ILE A 103 1.30 9.87 -5.98
N PRO A 104 1.89 9.19 -4.97
CA PRO A 104 2.28 7.78 -5.13
C PRO A 104 1.06 6.88 -5.35
N PRO A 105 1.18 5.83 -6.17
CA PRO A 105 0.14 4.83 -6.31
C PRO A 105 -0.05 4.05 -5.00
N ASP A 106 -1.19 3.36 -4.87
CA ASP A 106 -1.37 2.36 -3.82
C ASP A 106 -0.39 1.21 -4.00
N ILE A 107 0.08 0.67 -2.88
CA ILE A 107 1.06 -0.41 -2.86
C ILE A 107 0.57 -1.52 -1.95
N ALA A 108 0.79 -2.76 -2.36
CA ALA A 108 0.43 -3.92 -1.58
C ALA A 108 1.13 -3.96 -0.22
N ILE A 109 0.53 -4.66 0.73
CA ILE A 109 1.13 -4.92 2.05
C ILE A 109 2.51 -5.60 1.87
N CYS A 110 3.51 -5.17 2.64
CA CYS A 110 4.85 -5.76 2.60
C CYS A 110 4.96 -6.98 3.52
N ASP A 111 5.97 -7.82 3.28
CA ASP A 111 6.21 -9.06 4.01
C ASP A 111 6.36 -8.86 5.53
N GLU A 112 6.98 -7.76 5.97
CA GLU A 112 7.07 -7.42 7.40
C GLU A 112 5.69 -7.15 8.03
N CYS A 113 4.80 -6.46 7.31
CA CYS A 113 3.44 -6.22 7.79
C CYS A 113 2.58 -7.49 7.71
N ILE A 114 2.84 -8.38 6.74
CA ILE A 114 2.24 -9.72 6.70
C ILE A 114 2.70 -10.53 7.92
N ALA A 115 3.99 -10.50 8.26
CA ALA A 115 4.51 -11.16 9.45
C ALA A 115 3.87 -10.62 10.74
N ASP A 116 3.60 -9.31 10.80
CA ASP A 116 2.92 -8.71 11.96
C ASP A 116 1.49 -9.24 12.18
N ILE A 117 0.71 -9.38 11.11
CA ILE A 117 -0.70 -9.80 11.20
C ILE A 117 -0.84 -11.29 11.53
N PHE A 118 0.14 -12.12 11.17
CA PHE A 118 0.14 -13.55 11.48
C PHE A 118 0.97 -13.92 12.71
N GLY A 119 1.91 -13.05 13.10
CA GLY A 119 2.79 -13.24 14.24
C GLY A 119 2.12 -12.97 15.59
N ASP A 120 2.93 -13.00 16.63
CA ASP A 120 2.54 -12.63 17.99
C ASP A 120 2.88 -11.15 18.24
N THR A 121 2.10 -10.28 17.63
CA THR A 121 2.26 -8.82 17.75
C THR A 121 0.92 -8.18 18.08
N ARG A 122 0.93 -6.91 18.48
CA ARG A 122 -0.31 -6.12 18.67
C ARG A 122 -1.14 -5.89 17.40
N TYR A 123 -0.60 -6.27 16.24
CA TYR A 123 -1.25 -6.20 14.93
C TYR A 123 -1.85 -7.55 14.49
N ARG A 124 -1.71 -8.60 15.31
CA ARG A 124 -2.25 -9.93 15.02
C ARG A 124 -3.72 -9.84 14.61
N GLY A 125 -4.05 -10.42 13.45
CA GLY A 125 -5.41 -10.42 12.88
C GLY A 125 -5.91 -9.07 12.35
N TYR A 126 -5.08 -8.01 12.33
CA TYR A 126 -5.53 -6.68 11.93
C TYR A 126 -5.39 -6.44 10.42
N TRP A 127 -6.53 -6.36 9.73
CA TRP A 127 -6.64 -6.29 8.26
C TRP A 127 -6.01 -5.05 7.59
N ALA A 128 -5.96 -3.92 8.29
CA ALA A 128 -5.50 -2.63 7.77
C ALA A 128 -4.11 -2.24 8.31
N THR A 129 -3.27 -3.21 8.63
CA THR A 129 -1.87 -2.98 9.02
C THR A 129 -1.08 -2.42 7.83
N SER A 130 -0.31 -1.36 8.06
CA SER A 130 0.62 -0.77 7.08
C SER A 130 1.85 -0.17 7.75
N CYS A 131 2.88 0.12 6.95
CA CYS A 131 4.06 0.90 7.32
C CYS A 131 4.34 1.98 6.26
N THR A 132 5.49 2.68 6.36
CA THR A 132 5.86 3.69 5.36
C THR A 132 6.09 3.13 3.97
N ASN A 133 6.38 1.83 3.86
CA ASN A 133 6.78 1.15 2.62
C ASN A 133 5.62 0.43 1.91
N CYS A 134 4.42 0.40 2.50
CA CYS A 134 3.29 -0.37 1.95
C CYS A 134 1.93 0.23 2.28
N GLY A 135 0.88 -0.32 1.69
CA GLY A 135 -0.51 0.04 1.96
C GLY A 135 -1.05 1.18 1.09
N PRO A 136 -2.28 1.63 1.37
CA PRO A 136 -2.97 2.60 0.53
C PRO A 136 -2.28 3.97 0.54
N ARG A 137 -2.35 4.66 -0.60
CA ARG A 137 -1.83 6.01 -0.84
C ARG A 137 -2.84 6.81 -1.63
N PHE A 138 -2.81 6.73 -2.95
CA PHE A 138 -3.70 7.49 -3.83
C PHE A 138 -5.18 7.39 -3.39
N THR A 139 -5.63 6.18 -3.04
CA THR A 139 -7.03 5.94 -2.61
C THR A 139 -7.44 6.56 -1.29
N VAL A 140 -6.49 6.95 -0.43
CA VAL A 140 -6.76 7.53 0.89
C VAL A 140 -6.36 9.00 0.98
N ILE A 141 -5.60 9.53 0.02
CA ILE A 141 -5.15 10.92 0.01
C ILE A 141 -6.27 11.82 -0.50
N GLU A 142 -6.68 12.78 0.32
CA GLU A 142 -7.72 13.75 -0.02
C GLU A 142 -7.10 15.07 -0.53
N SER A 143 -5.96 15.46 0.04
CA SER A 143 -5.21 16.65 -0.40
C SER A 143 -3.74 16.59 0.03
N LEU A 144 -2.92 17.46 -0.57
CA LEU A 144 -1.51 17.64 -0.21
C LEU A 144 -1.31 18.85 0.72
N PRO A 145 -0.21 18.91 1.50
CA PRO A 145 0.83 17.89 1.66
C PRO A 145 0.32 16.61 2.32
N TYR A 146 0.95 15.48 2.00
CA TYR A 146 0.61 14.17 2.54
C TYR A 146 0.87 14.12 4.05
N ASP A 147 -0.21 14.24 4.82
CA ASP A 147 -0.26 14.02 6.25
C ASP A 147 -1.62 13.43 6.63
N ARG A 148 -1.67 12.72 7.76
CA ARG A 148 -2.86 12.00 8.23
C ARG A 148 -4.14 12.85 8.21
N PRO A 149 -4.17 14.13 8.63
CA PRO A 149 -5.39 14.95 8.59
C PRO A 149 -5.95 15.21 7.19
N ARG A 150 -5.14 15.01 6.14
CA ARG A 150 -5.50 15.16 4.72
C ARG A 150 -5.69 13.81 4.03
N THR A 151 -6.05 12.81 4.82
CA THR A 151 -6.37 11.46 4.34
C THR A 151 -7.65 10.98 5.01
N SER A 152 -8.25 9.91 4.46
CA SER A 152 -9.36 9.20 5.12
C SER A 152 -9.01 8.65 6.51
N MET A 153 -7.72 8.58 6.87
CA MET A 153 -7.27 8.19 8.21
C MET A 153 -7.43 9.29 9.27
N ARG A 154 -7.90 10.48 8.89
CA ARG A 154 -8.21 11.59 9.83
C ARG A 154 -9.28 11.20 10.86
N ASP A 155 -10.23 10.36 10.44
CA ASP A 155 -11.38 9.92 11.27
C ASP A 155 -10.99 8.82 12.29
N PHE A 156 -9.72 8.41 12.27
CA PHE A 156 -9.16 7.35 13.12
C PHE A 156 -7.99 7.89 13.95
N PRO A 157 -8.22 8.58 15.09
CA PRO A 157 -7.13 9.12 15.92
C PRO A 157 -6.21 8.02 16.45
N MET A 158 -4.88 8.23 16.40
CA MET A 158 -3.91 7.23 16.89
C MET A 158 -4.06 7.01 18.40
N CYS A 159 -4.11 5.74 18.82
CA CYS A 159 -3.91 5.36 20.23
C CYS A 159 -2.46 5.61 20.69
N ALA A 160 -2.21 5.51 21.99
CA ALA A 160 -0.89 5.75 22.60
C ALA A 160 0.23 4.90 21.95
N ASP A 161 0.01 3.59 21.76
CA ASP A 161 1.06 2.71 21.19
C ASP A 161 1.33 3.02 19.71
N CYS A 162 0.30 3.31 18.91
CA CYS A 162 0.49 3.76 17.53
C CYS A 162 1.22 5.11 17.49
N ARG A 163 0.94 6.00 18.44
CA ARG A 163 1.63 7.30 18.53
C ARG A 163 3.11 7.10 18.87
N ALA A 164 3.43 6.19 19.80
CA ALA A 164 4.81 5.87 20.16
C ALA A 164 5.61 5.42 18.93
N GLU A 165 5.11 4.44 18.18
CA GLU A 165 5.76 3.96 16.94
C GLU A 165 5.80 5.03 15.84
N TYR A 166 4.77 5.87 15.75
CA TYR A 166 4.75 6.97 14.78
C TYR A 166 5.85 8.01 15.06
N THR A 167 6.21 8.21 16.33
CA THR A 167 7.22 9.20 16.76
C THR A 167 8.61 8.63 16.98
N ASP A 168 8.77 7.32 17.10
CA ASP A 168 10.07 6.67 17.30
C ASP A 168 10.84 6.58 15.97
N PRO A 169 11.99 7.27 15.81
CA PRO A 169 12.78 7.23 14.58
C PRO A 169 13.37 5.85 14.24
N LEU A 170 13.44 4.94 15.21
CA LEU A 170 13.92 3.58 15.03
C LEU A 170 12.82 2.61 14.61
N ASP A 171 11.54 3.00 14.74
CA ASP A 171 10.42 2.17 14.32
C ASP A 171 10.20 2.29 12.80
N ARG A 172 9.90 1.16 12.13
CA ARG A 172 9.58 1.13 10.69
C ARG A 172 8.32 1.94 10.33
N ARG A 173 7.51 2.30 11.31
CA ARG A 173 6.29 3.10 11.19
C ARG A 173 6.50 4.56 11.60
N TYR A 174 7.73 4.99 11.83
CA TYR A 174 8.07 6.40 12.01
C TYR A 174 7.44 7.25 10.88
N HIS A 175 6.57 8.19 11.24
CA HIS A 175 5.78 9.00 10.29
C HIS A 175 4.93 8.23 9.26
N ALA A 176 4.54 6.97 9.52
CA ALA A 176 3.57 6.26 8.70
C ALA A 176 2.17 6.87 8.88
N GLN A 177 1.73 7.72 7.95
CA GLN A 177 0.47 8.47 8.09
C GLN A 177 -0.76 7.57 8.19
N THR A 178 -0.70 6.36 7.64
CA THR A 178 -1.77 5.36 7.68
C THR A 178 -1.67 4.37 8.84
N ILE A 179 -0.73 4.56 9.79
CA ILE A 179 -0.59 3.67 10.96
C ILE A 179 -1.92 3.54 11.71
N ALA A 180 -2.30 2.30 12.02
CA ALA A 180 -3.48 1.96 12.78
C ALA A 180 -3.37 0.54 13.33
N CYS A 181 -4.16 0.22 14.35
CA CYS A 181 -4.24 -1.11 14.96
C CYS A 181 -5.70 -1.42 15.35
N PRO A 182 -6.02 -2.63 15.85
CA PRO A 182 -7.40 -2.99 16.21
C PRO A 182 -8.11 -2.01 17.16
N ARG A 183 -7.36 -1.28 18.00
CA ARG A 183 -7.93 -0.34 18.97
C ARG A 183 -8.35 1.00 18.36
N CYS A 184 -7.62 1.50 17.36
CA CYS A 184 -7.75 2.88 16.89
C CYS A 184 -7.99 3.01 15.38
N GLY A 185 -7.97 1.90 14.66
CA GLY A 185 -8.15 1.85 13.22
C GLY A 185 -9.57 1.50 12.80
N PRO A 186 -9.81 1.46 11.48
CA PRO A 186 -11.09 1.02 10.93
C PRO A 186 -11.40 -0.45 11.28
N ARG A 187 -12.69 -0.70 11.53
CA ARG A 187 -13.23 -2.03 11.81
C ARG A 187 -13.86 -2.62 10.55
N LEU A 188 -13.83 -3.94 10.45
CA LEU A 188 -14.59 -4.67 9.45
C LEU A 188 -15.97 -5.00 10.01
N THR A 189 -16.92 -5.16 9.10
CA THR A 189 -18.22 -5.77 9.39
C THR A 189 -18.58 -6.72 8.26
N PHE A 190 -19.26 -7.81 8.59
CA PHE A 190 -19.91 -8.71 7.64
C PHE A 190 -21.42 -8.60 7.84
N ASP A 191 -22.15 -8.16 6.82
CA ASP A 191 -23.60 -7.90 6.87
C ASP A 191 -24.06 -7.08 8.08
N GLY A 192 -23.25 -6.09 8.46
CA GLY A 192 -23.53 -5.18 9.58
C GLY A 192 -23.10 -5.69 10.96
N THR A 193 -22.52 -6.90 11.05
CA THR A 193 -22.00 -7.49 12.29
C THR A 193 -20.47 -7.40 12.35
N ASP A 194 -19.89 -7.18 13.53
CA ASP A 194 -18.44 -7.11 13.74
C ASP A 194 -17.85 -8.37 14.40
N ASP A 195 -18.65 -9.44 14.51
CA ASP A 195 -18.22 -10.74 15.04
C ASP A 195 -17.50 -11.54 13.94
N ASP A 196 -16.18 -11.69 14.10
CA ASP A 196 -15.22 -12.26 13.15
C ASP A 196 -15.63 -12.15 11.65
N PRO A 197 -15.65 -10.93 11.08
CA PRO A 197 -16.12 -10.70 9.71
C PRO A 197 -15.35 -11.50 8.65
N ILE A 198 -14.09 -11.84 8.94
CA ILE A 198 -13.22 -12.58 8.01
C ILE A 198 -13.62 -14.05 8.02
N ALA A 199 -13.86 -14.65 9.19
CA ALA A 199 -14.36 -16.02 9.27
C ALA A 199 -15.76 -16.15 8.67
N CYS A 200 -16.66 -15.19 8.90
CA CYS A 200 -17.98 -15.18 8.27
C CYS A 200 -17.88 -15.12 6.74
N ALA A 201 -17.05 -14.22 6.19
CA ALA A 201 -16.82 -14.14 4.75
C ALA A 201 -16.22 -15.42 4.18
N ALA A 202 -15.23 -16.02 4.86
CA ALA A 202 -14.63 -17.28 4.44
C ALA A 202 -15.65 -18.43 4.47
N ALA A 203 -16.51 -18.51 5.48
CA ALA A 203 -17.55 -19.52 5.58
C ALA A 203 -18.58 -19.39 4.44
N ALA A 204 -19.03 -18.17 4.14
CA ALA A 204 -19.94 -17.90 3.02
C ALA A 204 -19.32 -18.27 1.67
N LEU A 205 -18.04 -17.95 1.44
CA LEU A 205 -17.36 -18.34 0.20
C LEU A 205 -17.24 -19.88 0.08
N LYS A 206 -16.95 -20.58 1.19
CA LYS A 206 -16.89 -22.05 1.23
C LYS A 206 -18.26 -22.72 1.00
N SER A 207 -19.35 -22.09 1.43
CA SER A 207 -20.71 -22.58 1.16
C SER A 207 -21.17 -22.32 -0.28
N GLY A 208 -20.34 -21.67 -1.11
CA GLY A 208 -20.66 -21.34 -2.51
C GLY A 208 -21.43 -20.03 -2.67
N GLU A 209 -21.52 -19.21 -1.63
CA GLU A 209 -22.15 -17.90 -1.70
C GLU A 209 -21.26 -16.86 -2.40
N ILE A 210 -21.88 -15.76 -2.80
CA ILE A 210 -21.24 -14.63 -3.48
C ILE A 210 -21.13 -13.48 -2.48
N VAL A 211 -19.92 -13.02 -2.21
CA VAL A 211 -19.60 -12.01 -1.20
C VAL A 211 -19.08 -10.74 -1.85
N ALA A 212 -19.59 -9.57 -1.43
CA ALA A 212 -18.99 -8.28 -1.78
C ALA A 212 -17.90 -7.91 -0.77
N ILE A 213 -16.69 -7.65 -1.25
CA ILE A 213 -15.51 -7.36 -0.43
C ILE A 213 -14.99 -5.97 -0.77
N LYS A 214 -15.08 -5.03 0.18
CA LYS A 214 -14.49 -3.70 0.04
C LYS A 214 -12.96 -3.79 0.11
N GLY A 215 -12.31 -3.62 -1.04
CA GLY A 215 -10.86 -3.55 -1.17
C GLY A 215 -10.32 -2.15 -0.91
N ILE A 216 -9.07 -1.91 -1.34
CA ILE A 216 -8.41 -0.60 -1.20
C ILE A 216 -8.99 0.41 -2.22
N GLY A 217 -8.98 0.06 -3.50
CA GLY A 217 -9.42 0.93 -4.60
C GLY A 217 -10.89 0.84 -4.95
N GLY A 218 -11.65 -0.02 -4.27
CA GLY A 218 -13.07 -0.25 -4.50
C GLY A 218 -13.49 -1.67 -4.15
N THR A 219 -14.74 -1.99 -4.47
CA THR A 219 -15.40 -3.21 -4.03
C THR A 219 -15.29 -4.31 -5.08
N HIS A 220 -14.90 -5.51 -4.64
CA HIS A 220 -14.92 -6.73 -5.45
C HIS A 220 -16.17 -7.54 -5.14
N ILE A 221 -16.68 -8.27 -6.13
CA ILE A 221 -17.62 -9.37 -5.93
C ILE A 221 -16.82 -10.66 -6.08
N ALA A 222 -16.92 -11.51 -5.07
CA ALA A 222 -16.12 -12.71 -4.91
C ALA A 222 -16.98 -13.96 -4.75
N CYS A 223 -16.51 -15.07 -5.32
CA CYS A 223 -17.01 -16.42 -5.10
C CYS A 223 -15.86 -17.41 -5.30
N ASP A 224 -16.01 -18.65 -4.84
CA ASP A 224 -15.05 -19.72 -5.12
C ASP A 224 -14.96 -19.97 -6.64
N ALA A 225 -13.77 -19.82 -7.22
CA ALA A 225 -13.56 -19.97 -8.66
C ALA A 225 -13.57 -21.44 -9.13
N THR A 226 -13.50 -22.39 -8.20
CA THR A 226 -13.59 -23.84 -8.48
C THR A 226 -15.02 -24.35 -8.43
N ASN A 227 -15.94 -23.58 -7.84
CA ASN A 227 -17.36 -23.92 -7.77
C ASN A 227 -18.10 -23.41 -9.04
N ALA A 228 -18.35 -24.32 -9.98
CA ALA A 228 -19.00 -24.00 -11.26
C ALA A 228 -20.40 -23.37 -11.10
N ASP A 229 -21.16 -23.80 -10.09
CA ASP A 229 -22.51 -23.28 -9.83
C ASP A 229 -22.45 -21.83 -9.32
N ALA A 230 -21.54 -21.54 -8.39
CA ALA A 230 -21.33 -20.19 -7.88
C ALA A 230 -20.87 -19.22 -8.98
N VAL A 231 -19.95 -19.64 -9.84
CA VAL A 231 -19.49 -18.83 -10.98
C VAL A 231 -20.62 -18.58 -11.99
N THR A 232 -21.45 -19.59 -12.25
CA THR A 232 -22.61 -19.48 -13.15
C THR A 232 -23.64 -18.49 -12.60
N GLU A 233 -23.96 -18.61 -11.31
CA GLU A 233 -24.87 -17.69 -10.62
C GLU A 233 -24.34 -16.26 -10.63
N LEU A 234 -23.04 -16.06 -10.38
CA LEU A 234 -22.40 -14.76 -10.45
C LEU A 234 -22.53 -14.12 -11.84
N ARG A 235 -22.33 -14.89 -12.92
CA ARG A 235 -22.52 -14.40 -14.29
C ARG A 235 -23.96 -13.98 -14.55
N ALA A 236 -24.92 -14.79 -14.10
CA ALA A 236 -26.34 -14.50 -14.27
C ALA A 236 -26.71 -13.18 -13.58
N ARG A 237 -26.25 -12.96 -12.33
CA ARG A 237 -26.49 -11.72 -11.58
C ARG A 237 -25.83 -10.49 -12.20
N LEU A 238 -24.63 -10.64 -12.77
CA LEU A 238 -23.89 -9.53 -13.37
C LEU A 238 -24.25 -9.24 -14.83
N GLY A 239 -24.96 -10.16 -15.51
CA GLY A 239 -25.23 -10.04 -16.94
C GLY A 239 -23.95 -10.07 -17.80
N ARG A 240 -22.91 -10.80 -17.36
CA ARG A 240 -21.61 -10.89 -18.05
C ARG A 240 -21.42 -12.31 -18.63
N PRO A 241 -21.92 -12.61 -19.84
CA PRO A 241 -21.92 -13.98 -20.37
C PRO A 241 -20.53 -14.46 -20.84
N GLY A 242 -19.72 -13.58 -21.44
CA GLY A 242 -18.46 -14.00 -22.09
C GLY A 242 -17.18 -13.36 -21.53
N GLN A 243 -17.27 -12.29 -20.75
CA GLN A 243 -16.07 -11.63 -20.20
C GLN A 243 -15.35 -12.56 -19.21
N PRO A 244 -14.04 -12.82 -19.36
CA PRO A 244 -13.30 -13.63 -18.39
C PRO A 244 -13.26 -12.92 -17.03
N PHE A 245 -13.39 -13.71 -15.97
CA PHE A 245 -13.21 -13.20 -14.62
C PHE A 245 -11.74 -13.19 -14.22
N ALA A 246 -11.34 -12.12 -13.54
CA ALA A 246 -10.07 -12.08 -12.83
C ALA A 246 -10.19 -12.92 -11.56
N LEU A 247 -9.11 -13.63 -11.24
CA LEU A 247 -8.98 -14.44 -10.04
C LEU A 247 -7.98 -13.81 -9.06
N MET A 248 -8.14 -14.14 -7.79
CA MET A 248 -7.10 -13.99 -6.78
C MET A 248 -6.73 -15.37 -6.24
N ALA A 249 -5.43 -15.64 -6.15
CA ALA A 249 -4.89 -16.91 -5.64
C ALA A 249 -3.60 -16.62 -4.87
N THR A 250 -3.30 -17.42 -3.86
CA THR A 250 -1.99 -17.35 -3.18
C THR A 250 -0.90 -18.00 -4.03
N GLU A 251 0.36 -17.84 -3.63
CA GLU A 251 1.48 -18.46 -4.33
C GLU A 251 1.44 -20.00 -4.26
N GLU A 252 0.79 -20.57 -3.23
CA GLU A 252 0.59 -22.02 -3.06
C GLU A 252 -0.55 -22.56 -3.94
N ILE A 253 -1.57 -21.74 -4.18
CA ILE A 253 -2.76 -22.10 -4.97
C ILE A 253 -2.49 -21.93 -6.47
N LEU A 254 -1.81 -20.86 -6.86
CA LEU A 254 -1.65 -20.45 -8.26
C LEU A 254 -1.07 -21.56 -9.18
N PRO A 255 -0.01 -22.31 -8.79
CA PRO A 255 0.54 -23.37 -9.63
C PRO A 255 -0.44 -24.51 -9.94
N ARG A 256 -1.51 -24.65 -9.16
CA ARG A 256 -2.55 -25.67 -9.36
C ARG A 256 -3.50 -25.30 -10.51
N ILE A 257 -3.63 -24.01 -10.83
CA ILE A 257 -4.61 -23.50 -11.80
C ILE A 257 -3.98 -22.91 -13.07
N ALA A 258 -2.72 -22.48 -13.02
CA ALA A 258 -2.04 -21.88 -14.15
C ALA A 258 -0.55 -22.28 -14.23
N GLU A 259 0.00 -22.17 -15.43
CA GLU A 259 1.44 -22.17 -15.67
C GLU A 259 1.98 -20.74 -15.50
N VAL A 260 3.11 -20.60 -14.83
CA VAL A 260 3.70 -19.29 -14.48
C VAL A 260 5.20 -19.33 -14.74
N THR A 261 5.67 -18.42 -15.58
CA THR A 261 7.08 -18.17 -15.87
C THR A 261 7.71 -17.27 -14.79
N GLU A 262 9.04 -17.18 -14.77
CA GLU A 262 9.76 -16.29 -13.84
C GLU A 262 9.41 -14.81 -14.04
N GLU A 263 9.21 -14.37 -15.29
CA GLU A 263 8.82 -13.00 -15.60
C GLU A 263 7.40 -12.69 -15.09
N GLU A 264 6.46 -13.63 -15.24
CA GLU A 264 5.10 -13.50 -14.70
C GLU A 264 5.11 -13.50 -13.17
N TRP A 265 5.94 -14.34 -12.53
CA TRP A 265 6.14 -14.28 -11.07
C TRP A 265 6.69 -12.93 -10.62
N ALA A 266 7.64 -12.34 -11.34
CA ALA A 266 8.16 -11.02 -11.03
C ALA A 266 7.07 -9.93 -11.13
N LEU A 267 6.17 -10.02 -12.10
CA LEU A 267 5.02 -9.12 -12.22
C LEU A 267 4.00 -9.32 -11.09
N LEU A 268 3.64 -10.57 -10.78
CA LEU A 268 2.70 -10.92 -9.71
C LEU A 268 3.22 -10.51 -8.32
N ARG A 269 4.53 -10.63 -8.10
CA ARG A 269 5.23 -10.24 -6.87
C ARG A 269 5.58 -8.76 -6.79
N SER A 270 5.35 -8.01 -7.87
CA SER A 270 5.49 -6.56 -7.86
C SER A 270 4.66 -5.95 -6.73
N PRO A 271 5.15 -4.90 -6.05
CA PRO A 271 4.37 -4.20 -5.03
C PRO A 271 3.04 -3.62 -5.54
N ARG A 272 2.85 -3.54 -6.87
CA ARG A 272 1.59 -3.13 -7.51
C ARG A 272 0.51 -4.22 -7.54
N ARG A 273 0.88 -5.49 -7.36
CA ARG A 273 0.01 -6.68 -7.43
C ARG A 273 -1.02 -6.63 -8.58
N PRO A 274 -0.55 -6.52 -9.85
CA PRO A 274 -1.45 -6.43 -10.99
C PRO A 274 -2.17 -7.76 -11.23
N ILE A 275 -3.25 -7.71 -12.03
CA ILE A 275 -3.80 -8.89 -12.69
C ILE A 275 -2.88 -9.24 -13.87
N VAL A 276 -2.29 -10.42 -13.85
CA VAL A 276 -1.42 -10.96 -14.91
C VAL A 276 -2.20 -12.03 -15.67
N VAL A 277 -2.15 -12.00 -17.00
CA VAL A 277 -2.83 -12.99 -17.85
C VAL A 277 -1.91 -14.19 -18.01
N LEU A 278 -2.32 -15.32 -17.44
CA LEU A 278 -1.53 -16.56 -17.37
C LEU A 278 -2.18 -17.66 -18.20
N ARG A 279 -1.38 -18.62 -18.65
CA ARG A 279 -1.89 -19.82 -19.32
C ARG A 279 -2.55 -20.74 -18.31
N GLN A 280 -3.82 -21.07 -18.53
CA GLN A 280 -4.55 -21.97 -17.64
C GLN A 280 -4.07 -23.41 -17.79
N ARG A 281 -4.09 -24.16 -16.68
CA ARG A 281 -3.96 -25.61 -16.73
C ARG A 281 -5.30 -26.22 -17.18
N PRO A 282 -5.32 -27.09 -18.22
CA PRO A 282 -6.55 -27.70 -18.70
C PRO A 282 -7.29 -28.45 -17.59
N GLY A 283 -8.59 -28.16 -17.42
CA GLY A 283 -9.45 -28.82 -16.43
C GLY A 283 -9.26 -28.36 -14.97
N ALA A 284 -8.36 -27.41 -14.70
CA ALA A 284 -8.13 -26.93 -13.33
C ALA A 284 -9.19 -25.94 -12.82
N LEU A 285 -9.91 -25.29 -13.73
CA LEU A 285 -10.99 -24.35 -13.45
C LEU A 285 -12.22 -24.69 -14.30
N PRO A 286 -13.44 -24.39 -13.81
CA PRO A 286 -14.65 -24.43 -14.63
C PRO A 286 -14.53 -23.54 -15.87
N GLU A 287 -15.05 -23.99 -17.01
CA GLU A 287 -15.04 -23.23 -18.28
C GLU A 287 -15.70 -21.86 -18.12
N GLN A 288 -16.68 -21.76 -17.21
CA GLN A 288 -17.39 -20.53 -16.88
C GLN A 288 -16.47 -19.45 -16.31
N VAL A 289 -15.26 -19.73 -15.82
CA VAL A 289 -14.34 -18.67 -15.36
C VAL A 289 -13.87 -17.80 -16.53
N ALA A 290 -13.48 -18.41 -17.65
CA ALA A 290 -13.00 -17.73 -18.85
C ALA A 290 -13.42 -18.51 -20.12
N PRO A 291 -14.69 -18.38 -20.55
CA PRO A 291 -15.25 -19.18 -21.64
C PRO A 291 -14.46 -19.02 -22.94
N GLY A 292 -14.09 -20.14 -23.56
CA GLY A 292 -13.37 -20.17 -24.84
C GLY A 292 -11.92 -19.65 -24.80
N LEU A 293 -11.34 -19.42 -23.62
CA LEU A 293 -9.97 -18.92 -23.47
C LEU A 293 -9.07 -19.96 -22.81
N HIS A 294 -7.83 -20.04 -23.30
CA HIS A 294 -6.76 -20.83 -22.70
C HIS A 294 -5.96 -20.05 -21.65
N THR A 295 -6.38 -18.81 -21.34
CA THR A 295 -5.73 -17.91 -20.40
C THR A 295 -6.69 -17.40 -19.33
N VAL A 296 -6.18 -17.04 -18.17
CA VAL A 296 -6.93 -16.45 -17.05
C VAL A 296 -6.15 -15.28 -16.45
N GLY A 297 -6.85 -14.22 -16.07
CA GLY A 297 -6.23 -13.13 -15.32
C GLY A 297 -6.14 -13.51 -13.84
N VAL A 298 -4.95 -13.47 -13.24
CA VAL A 298 -4.77 -13.73 -11.81
C VAL A 298 -3.96 -12.61 -11.15
N MET A 299 -4.34 -12.24 -9.93
CA MET A 299 -3.55 -11.40 -9.03
C MET A 299 -3.26 -12.14 -7.72
N LEU A 300 -2.19 -11.75 -7.03
CA LEU A 300 -1.89 -12.22 -5.68
C LEU A 300 -2.61 -11.34 -4.63
N PRO A 301 -2.85 -11.85 -3.40
CA PRO A 301 -3.32 -11.04 -2.28
C PRO A 301 -2.48 -9.77 -2.10
N TYR A 302 -3.15 -8.62 -1.99
CA TYR A 302 -2.46 -7.32 -1.95
C TYR A 302 -2.72 -6.51 -0.69
N SER A 303 -3.62 -6.95 0.19
CA SER A 303 -3.90 -6.26 1.47
C SER A 303 -4.00 -7.25 2.62
N GLY A 304 -3.84 -6.77 3.85
CA GLY A 304 -3.96 -7.62 5.04
C GLY A 304 -5.31 -8.34 5.11
N LEU A 305 -6.40 -7.70 4.67
CA LEU A 305 -7.72 -8.36 4.52
C LEU A 305 -7.63 -9.61 3.63
N HIS A 306 -7.05 -9.51 2.44
CA HIS A 306 -6.94 -10.64 1.52
C HIS A 306 -6.08 -11.76 2.13
N HIS A 307 -4.94 -11.42 2.74
CA HIS A 307 -4.09 -12.43 3.38
C HIS A 307 -4.83 -13.16 4.50
N LEU A 308 -5.52 -12.44 5.39
CA LEU A 308 -6.30 -13.06 6.48
C LEU A 308 -7.46 -13.92 5.94
N LEU A 309 -8.09 -13.51 4.85
CA LEU A 309 -9.14 -14.29 4.19
C LEU A 309 -8.58 -15.58 3.59
N PHE A 310 -7.46 -15.50 2.86
CA PHE A 310 -6.78 -16.67 2.28
C PHE A 310 -6.10 -17.57 3.31
N ALA A 311 -5.87 -17.11 4.55
CA ALA A 311 -5.45 -17.98 5.64
C ALA A 311 -6.56 -18.98 6.05
N GLN A 312 -7.80 -18.73 5.63
CA GLN A 312 -8.94 -19.61 5.89
C GLN A 312 -9.45 -20.32 4.62
N LEU A 313 -8.87 -20.07 3.45
CA LEU A 313 -9.33 -20.58 2.16
C LEU A 313 -8.21 -21.33 1.42
N GLU A 314 -8.57 -22.41 0.73
CA GLU A 314 -7.61 -23.23 -0.05
C GLU A 314 -7.88 -23.19 -1.56
N THR A 315 -8.90 -22.45 -1.98
CA THR A 315 -9.35 -22.31 -3.36
C THR A 315 -9.11 -20.89 -3.87
N PRO A 316 -8.84 -20.72 -5.19
CA PRO A 316 -8.81 -19.39 -5.79
C PRO A 316 -10.20 -18.74 -5.76
N LEU A 317 -10.24 -17.43 -5.63
CA LEU A 317 -11.47 -16.66 -5.66
C LEU A 317 -11.61 -15.91 -6.98
N VAL A 318 -12.82 -15.87 -7.55
CA VAL A 318 -13.17 -14.82 -8.50
C VAL A 318 -13.10 -13.48 -7.77
N MET A 319 -12.49 -12.47 -8.39
CA MET A 319 -12.40 -11.11 -7.85
C MET A 319 -12.72 -10.12 -8.97
N THR A 320 -14.00 -9.89 -9.21
CA THR A 320 -14.46 -8.95 -10.26
C THR A 320 -14.97 -7.65 -9.66
N SER A 321 -14.91 -6.55 -10.42
CA SER A 321 -15.37 -5.25 -9.95
C SER A 321 -16.88 -5.25 -9.66
N ALA A 322 -17.27 -4.67 -8.53
CA ALA A 322 -18.67 -4.56 -8.09
C ALA A 322 -19.39 -3.43 -8.86
N ASN A 323 -19.71 -3.68 -10.12
CA ASN A 323 -20.43 -2.72 -10.96
C ASN A 323 -21.30 -3.41 -12.00
N ARG A 324 -22.42 -2.78 -12.33
CA ARG A 324 -23.17 -3.14 -13.55
C ARG A 324 -22.31 -2.81 -14.78
N PRO A 325 -22.46 -3.57 -15.89
CA PRO A 325 -21.79 -3.24 -17.14
C PRO A 325 -21.97 -1.76 -17.52
N GLY A 326 -20.86 -1.08 -17.81
CA GLY A 326 -20.85 0.35 -18.17
C GLY A 326 -20.84 1.35 -17.01
N SER A 327 -20.97 0.90 -15.75
CA SER A 327 -20.86 1.78 -14.56
C SER A 327 -19.46 1.72 -13.94
N PRO A 328 -18.97 2.77 -13.28
CA PRO A 328 -17.74 2.71 -12.49
C PRO A 328 -17.92 1.77 -11.28
N MET A 329 -16.79 1.39 -10.68
CA MET A 329 -16.75 0.53 -9.49
C MET A 329 -17.33 1.24 -8.26
N LEU A 330 -18.03 0.49 -7.40
CA LEU A 330 -18.49 0.91 -6.09
C LEU A 330 -17.34 1.04 -5.09
#